data_AF-A0A1E4B8F5-F1
#
_entry.id   AF-A0A1E4B8F5-F1
#
_cell.length_a   1.000
_cell.length_b   1.000
_cell.length_c   1.000
_cell.angle_alpha   90.00
_cell.angle_beta   90.00
_cell.angle_gamma   90.00
#
_symmetry.space_group_name_H-M   'P 1'
#
loop_
_entity.id
_entity.type
_entity.pdbx_description
1 polymer ?
#
loop_
_entity_poly.entity_id
_entity_poly.type
_entity_poly.pdbx_seq_one_letter_code
_entity_poly.pdbx_strand_id
1 'polypeptide(L)'
;MAREGIYALARATGGMALVRRSRFRRERLLILCFHGVSLDDEHEWKPALFIRQEVLRERLRQLRDGGYSVVSLDDGVRRLRDGTLPRAAVALTFDDGTYDFYARAYPVLEEFGYPATVYQTTRYSEVGTPVFDVFVSYLLWKGRHRTVDLSTVVPGAPAGALDTPARRDAAFWTILRFAETHGLDEVARQHLAERLAAVLGIDFRSLVAKRIVSLMTPGEMAELAGKGIDFQLHTHRHRLFEEREAFTADLHMNRSLLEGATGRVATHFCYPSGVYRRDAMAWLREAGVTSATTCDPGLAAHDTPSLLLPRLVVTESLSPLTFESWASGLAELLPRRTRLAHPEAREP
;
A
#
# COMPACT_ATOMS: atom_id res chain seq x y z
N MET A 1 24.58 4.70 6.47
CA MET A 1 26.02 4.65 6.12
C MET A 1 26.66 3.31 6.43
N ALA A 2 26.72 2.82 7.69
CA ALA A 2 27.39 1.54 8.00
C ALA A 2 26.80 0.31 7.27
N ARG A 3 25.46 0.19 7.19
CA ARG A 3 24.79 -0.93 6.49
C ARG A 3 25.00 -0.93 4.98
N GLU A 4 24.91 0.24 4.34
CA GLU A 4 25.16 0.38 2.90
C GLU A 4 26.59 -0.04 2.55
N GLY A 5 27.58 0.24 3.42
CA GLY A 5 28.94 -0.27 3.26
C GLY A 5 29.03 -1.80 3.34
N ILE A 6 28.31 -2.42 4.29
CA ILE A 6 28.21 -3.88 4.41
C ILE A 6 27.57 -4.49 3.16
N TYR A 7 26.48 -3.88 2.66
CA TYR A 7 25.80 -4.34 1.45
C TYR A 7 26.70 -4.21 0.22
N ALA A 8 27.41 -3.10 0.07
CA ALA A 8 28.33 -2.89 -1.04
C ALA A 8 29.46 -3.93 -1.03
N LEU A 9 30.06 -4.18 0.14
CA LEU A 9 31.09 -5.21 0.31
C LEU A 9 30.54 -6.61 0.01
N ALA A 10 29.36 -6.94 0.52
CA ALA A 10 28.72 -8.24 0.28
C ALA A 10 28.32 -8.43 -1.18
N ARG A 11 27.97 -7.36 -1.91
CA ARG A 11 27.73 -7.42 -3.34
C ARG A 11 29.03 -7.64 -4.11
N ALA A 12 30.06 -6.86 -3.82
CA ALA A 12 31.37 -6.92 -4.49
C ALA A 12 32.09 -8.26 -4.29
N THR A 13 31.92 -8.90 -3.12
CA THR A 13 32.53 -10.19 -2.78
C THR A 13 31.66 -11.40 -3.16
N GLY A 14 30.47 -11.18 -3.74
CA GLY A 14 29.52 -12.25 -4.07
C GLY A 14 28.75 -12.83 -2.88
N GLY A 15 28.91 -12.29 -1.68
CA GLY A 15 28.17 -12.66 -0.47
C GLY A 15 26.64 -12.60 -0.65
N MET A 16 26.10 -11.58 -1.33
CA MET A 16 24.66 -11.53 -1.64
C MET A 16 24.21 -12.70 -2.51
N ALA A 17 25.02 -13.08 -3.50
CA ALA A 17 24.73 -14.22 -4.37
C ALA A 17 24.80 -15.55 -3.60
N LEU A 18 25.72 -15.67 -2.63
CA LEU A 18 25.84 -16.82 -1.73
C LEU A 18 24.58 -16.96 -0.86
N VAL A 19 24.15 -15.89 -0.17
CA VAL A 19 22.94 -15.90 0.67
C VAL A 19 21.71 -16.23 -0.18
N ARG A 20 21.57 -15.64 -1.36
CA ARG A 20 20.47 -15.94 -2.30
C ARG A 20 20.40 -17.43 -2.69
N ARG A 21 21.55 -18.10 -2.79
CA ARG A 21 21.66 -19.52 -3.17
C ARG A 21 21.50 -20.49 -2.00
N SER A 22 21.62 -19.98 -0.77
CA SER A 22 21.61 -20.75 0.46
C SER A 22 20.28 -21.43 0.74
N ARG A 23 20.31 -22.45 1.61
CA ARG A 23 19.10 -23.09 2.14
C ARG A 23 18.19 -22.08 2.86
N PHE A 24 18.77 -21.16 3.62
CA PHE A 24 18.04 -20.10 4.32
C PHE A 24 17.08 -19.33 3.42
N ARG A 25 17.53 -18.93 2.21
CA ARG A 25 16.70 -18.17 1.27
C ARG A 25 15.71 -19.03 0.48
N ARG A 26 16.01 -20.32 0.27
CA ARG A 26 15.10 -21.27 -0.41
C ARG A 26 13.86 -21.59 0.42
N GLU A 27 13.97 -21.56 1.73
CA GLU A 27 12.87 -21.86 2.67
C GLU A 27 12.09 -20.61 3.10
N ARG A 28 12.29 -19.49 2.41
CA ARG A 28 11.74 -18.19 2.79
C ARG A 28 11.15 -17.45 1.59
N LEU A 29 9.98 -16.87 1.75
CA LEU A 29 9.32 -16.02 0.77
C LEU A 29 9.57 -14.55 1.13
N LEU A 30 10.02 -13.75 0.15
CA LEU A 30 9.98 -12.30 0.28
C LEU A 30 8.68 -11.80 -0.32
N ILE A 31 7.94 -10.98 0.41
CA ILE A 31 6.74 -10.31 -0.10
C ILE A 31 7.06 -8.82 -0.19
N LEU A 32 6.91 -8.26 -1.39
CA LEU A 32 7.13 -6.84 -1.65
C LEU A 32 5.79 -6.10 -1.57
N CYS A 33 5.77 -5.01 -0.80
CA CYS A 33 4.63 -4.11 -0.66
C CYS A 33 4.92 -2.82 -1.44
N PHE A 34 4.12 -2.57 -2.45
CA PHE A 34 4.00 -1.29 -3.14
C PHE A 34 2.65 -0.66 -2.74
N HIS A 35 2.54 0.66 -2.80
CA HIS A 35 1.22 1.31 -2.75
C HIS A 35 0.95 1.93 -4.13
N GLY A 36 1.21 3.22 -4.29
CA GLY A 36 0.96 3.93 -5.54
C GLY A 36 2.18 4.09 -6.44
N VAL A 37 1.94 4.16 -7.74
CA VAL A 37 2.89 4.54 -8.79
C VAL A 37 2.45 5.88 -9.38
N SER A 38 3.15 6.97 -9.10
CA SER A 38 2.68 8.33 -9.37
C SER A 38 2.14 8.55 -10.78
N LEU A 39 0.99 9.22 -10.86
CA LEU A 39 0.42 9.74 -12.10
C LEU A 39 0.96 11.15 -12.41
N ASP A 40 1.35 11.88 -11.36
CA ASP A 40 1.91 13.22 -11.38
C ASP A 40 3.04 13.32 -10.34
N ASP A 41 2.91 14.15 -9.31
CA ASP A 41 3.92 14.44 -8.27
C ASP A 41 3.60 13.80 -6.90
N GLU A 42 2.81 12.72 -6.85
CA GLU A 42 2.45 12.07 -5.58
C GLU A 42 3.69 11.51 -4.84
N HIS A 43 4.74 11.14 -5.57
CA HIS A 43 6.03 10.71 -5.03
C HIS A 43 6.78 11.84 -4.32
N GLU A 44 6.54 13.11 -4.65
CA GLU A 44 7.07 14.25 -3.91
C GLU A 44 6.27 14.52 -2.63
N TRP A 45 4.97 14.23 -2.66
CA TRP A 45 4.07 14.38 -1.52
C TRP A 45 4.30 13.32 -0.45
N LYS A 46 4.22 12.05 -0.82
CA LYS A 46 4.36 10.89 0.06
C LYS A 46 5.31 9.86 -0.56
N PRO A 47 6.64 10.14 -0.60
CA PRO A 47 7.65 9.22 -1.17
C PRO A 47 7.74 7.86 -0.46
N ALA A 48 7.13 7.73 0.73
CA ALA A 48 7.02 6.46 1.44
C ALA A 48 5.93 5.54 0.88
N LEU A 49 4.96 6.09 0.13
CA LEU A 49 3.81 5.35 -0.42
C LEU A 49 3.80 5.39 -1.95
N PHE A 50 4.18 6.52 -2.55
CA PHE A 50 4.18 6.70 -3.99
C PHE A 50 5.61 6.64 -4.54
N ILE A 51 5.78 5.85 -5.60
CA ILE A 51 7.03 5.76 -6.36
C ILE A 51 6.81 6.18 -7.81
N ARG A 52 7.87 6.59 -8.49
CA ARG A 52 7.81 6.78 -9.94
C ARG A 52 7.74 5.45 -10.69
N GLN A 53 7.14 5.45 -11.87
CA GLN A 53 7.03 4.25 -12.72
C GLN A 53 8.43 3.68 -13.07
N GLU A 54 9.42 4.55 -13.23
CA GLU A 54 10.81 4.16 -13.49
C GLU A 54 11.41 3.39 -12.31
N VAL A 55 11.11 3.81 -11.08
CA VAL A 55 11.56 3.11 -9.87
C VAL A 55 10.94 1.72 -9.81
N LEU A 56 9.63 1.58 -10.09
CA LEU A 56 9.01 0.26 -10.19
C LEU A 56 9.73 -0.62 -11.22
N ARG A 57 9.91 -0.12 -12.44
CA ARG A 57 10.57 -0.84 -13.55
C ARG A 57 11.99 -1.26 -13.19
N GLU A 58 12.74 -0.40 -12.50
CA GLU A 58 14.07 -0.74 -12.00
C GLU A 58 14.03 -1.89 -10.97
N ARG A 59 13.10 -1.86 -10.02
CA ARG A 59 12.97 -2.92 -9.00
C ARG A 59 12.61 -4.26 -9.63
N LEU A 60 11.69 -4.29 -10.60
CA LEU A 60 11.36 -5.51 -11.34
C LEU A 60 12.55 -5.99 -12.20
N ARG A 61 13.30 -5.08 -12.82
CA ARG A 61 14.55 -5.40 -13.53
C ARG A 61 15.59 -6.04 -12.61
N GLN A 62 15.77 -5.53 -11.40
CA GLN A 62 16.67 -6.14 -10.42
C GLN A 62 16.24 -7.57 -10.05
N LEU A 63 14.94 -7.85 -9.96
CA LEU A 63 14.44 -9.20 -9.73
C LEU A 63 14.73 -10.13 -10.92
N ARG A 64 14.47 -9.67 -12.14
CA ARG A 64 14.73 -10.44 -13.37
C ARG A 64 16.21 -10.75 -13.53
N ASP A 65 17.05 -9.72 -13.53
CA ASP A 65 18.49 -9.83 -13.76
C ASP A 65 19.17 -10.57 -12.60
N GLY A 66 18.59 -10.49 -11.40
CA GLY A 66 18.99 -11.26 -10.23
C GLY A 66 18.52 -12.72 -10.22
N GLY A 67 17.75 -13.17 -11.22
CA GLY A 67 17.24 -14.54 -11.31
C GLY A 67 16.36 -14.94 -10.13
N TYR A 68 15.53 -14.01 -9.64
CA TYR A 68 14.52 -14.27 -8.61
C TYR A 68 13.28 -14.90 -9.23
N SER A 69 12.64 -15.80 -8.49
CA SER A 69 11.41 -16.46 -8.95
C SER A 69 10.22 -15.65 -8.47
N VAL A 70 9.62 -14.83 -9.35
CA VAL A 70 8.40 -14.10 -9.01
C VAL A 70 7.21 -15.03 -9.11
N VAL A 71 6.43 -15.15 -8.03
CA VAL A 71 5.25 -16.02 -7.92
C VAL A 71 4.05 -15.21 -7.43
N SER A 72 2.83 -15.68 -7.73
CA SER A 72 1.63 -15.12 -7.12
C SER A 72 1.67 -15.29 -5.61
N LEU A 73 1.03 -14.40 -4.85
CA LEU A 73 0.99 -14.51 -3.39
C LEU A 73 0.41 -15.85 -2.93
N ASP A 74 -0.72 -16.29 -3.50
CA ASP A 74 -1.36 -17.56 -3.15
C ASP A 74 -0.41 -18.75 -3.31
N ASP A 75 0.15 -18.95 -4.51
CA ASP A 75 1.14 -20.01 -4.78
C ASP A 75 2.38 -19.90 -3.88
N GLY A 76 2.86 -18.68 -3.63
CA GLY A 76 3.99 -18.43 -2.74
C GLY A 76 3.70 -18.86 -1.30
N VAL A 77 2.54 -18.50 -0.75
CA VAL A 77 2.14 -18.86 0.61
C VAL A 77 1.91 -20.36 0.72
N ARG A 78 1.24 -20.98 -0.25
CA ARG A 78 1.02 -22.43 -0.29
C ARG A 78 2.35 -23.20 -0.32
N ARG A 79 3.24 -22.86 -1.27
CA ARG A 79 4.55 -23.51 -1.38
C ARG A 79 5.47 -23.26 -0.19
N LEU A 80 5.32 -22.13 0.50
CA LEU A 80 6.04 -21.86 1.76
C LEU A 80 5.65 -22.87 2.84
N ARG A 81 4.36 -23.23 2.94
CA ARG A 81 3.87 -24.25 3.88
C ARG A 81 4.30 -25.66 3.47
N ASP A 82 4.23 -25.95 2.18
CA ASP A 82 4.60 -27.26 1.64
C ASP A 82 6.13 -27.50 1.63
N GLY A 83 6.93 -26.46 1.88
CA GLY A 83 8.40 -26.54 1.78
C GLY A 83 8.90 -26.67 0.33
N THR A 84 8.11 -26.25 -0.65
CA THR A 84 8.36 -26.42 -2.09
C THR A 84 8.56 -25.10 -2.84
N LEU A 85 8.95 -24.04 -2.13
CA LEU A 85 9.24 -22.74 -2.74
C LEU A 85 10.30 -22.85 -3.84
N PRO A 86 10.10 -22.15 -4.98
CA PRO A 86 11.17 -22.00 -5.95
C PRO A 86 12.30 -21.17 -5.36
N ARG A 87 13.48 -21.26 -5.98
CA ARG A 87 14.66 -20.57 -5.50
C ARG A 87 14.44 -19.06 -5.47
N ALA A 88 14.74 -18.47 -4.31
CA ALA A 88 14.64 -17.04 -4.07
C ALA A 88 13.27 -16.47 -4.45
N ALA A 89 12.19 -17.13 -4.02
CA ALA A 89 10.82 -16.74 -4.31
C ALA A 89 10.50 -15.32 -3.83
N VAL A 90 9.79 -14.55 -4.65
CA VAL A 90 9.30 -13.20 -4.36
C VAL A 90 7.82 -13.10 -4.79
N ALA A 91 6.97 -12.54 -3.93
CA ALA A 91 5.60 -12.16 -4.28
C ALA A 91 5.47 -10.64 -4.35
N LEU A 92 4.68 -10.13 -5.29
CA LEU A 92 4.43 -8.70 -5.48
C LEU A 92 3.02 -8.36 -4.99
N THR A 93 2.92 -7.40 -4.07
CA THR A 93 1.64 -6.91 -3.55
C THR A 93 1.55 -5.41 -3.72
N PHE A 94 0.38 -4.92 -4.08
CA PHE A 94 0.04 -3.50 -4.23
C PHE A 94 -1.16 -3.17 -3.35
N ASP A 95 -1.03 -2.17 -2.50
CA ASP A 95 -2.05 -1.82 -1.53
C ASP A 95 -2.99 -0.72 -2.06
N ASP A 96 -4.07 -0.48 -1.31
CA ASP A 96 -5.10 0.54 -1.53
C ASP A 96 -6.03 0.31 -2.73
N GLY A 97 -5.52 -0.17 -3.87
CA GLY A 97 -6.30 -0.43 -5.08
C GLY A 97 -6.58 0.83 -5.90
N THR A 98 -5.62 1.75 -5.91
CA THR A 98 -5.69 3.02 -6.65
C THR A 98 -5.57 2.81 -8.17
N TYR A 99 -6.17 3.71 -8.94
CA TYR A 99 -6.21 3.69 -10.41
C TYR A 99 -4.81 3.70 -11.04
N ASP A 100 -3.83 4.28 -10.34
CA ASP A 100 -2.46 4.29 -10.83
C ASP A 100 -1.84 2.90 -10.96
N PHE A 101 -2.35 1.89 -10.23
CA PHE A 101 -2.00 0.51 -10.49
C PHE A 101 -2.38 0.10 -11.91
N TYR A 102 -3.63 0.37 -12.33
CA TYR A 102 -4.12 0.09 -13.66
C TYR A 102 -3.32 0.87 -14.72
N ALA A 103 -3.15 2.18 -14.52
CA ALA A 103 -2.59 3.07 -15.53
C ALA A 103 -1.06 2.99 -15.65
N ARG A 104 -0.34 2.66 -14.56
CA ARG A 104 1.13 2.74 -14.50
C ARG A 104 1.78 1.45 -14.02
N ALA A 105 1.26 0.77 -13.01
CA ALA A 105 1.93 -0.42 -12.49
C ALA A 105 1.72 -1.65 -13.39
N TYR A 106 0.48 -1.92 -13.79
CA TYR A 106 0.11 -3.09 -14.58
C TYR A 106 0.87 -3.20 -15.92
N PRO A 107 1.01 -2.13 -16.74
CA PRO A 107 1.80 -2.22 -17.97
C PRO A 107 3.25 -2.65 -17.72
N VAL A 108 3.85 -2.20 -16.62
CA VAL A 108 5.21 -2.61 -16.25
C VAL A 108 5.23 -4.06 -15.76
N LEU A 109 4.22 -4.54 -15.05
CA LEU A 109 4.13 -5.96 -14.68
C LEU A 109 3.99 -6.86 -15.91
N GLU A 110 3.17 -6.43 -16.89
CA GLU A 110 2.93 -7.12 -18.15
C GLU A 110 4.21 -7.22 -18.99
N GLU A 111 5.01 -6.15 -19.08
CA GLU A 111 6.35 -6.14 -19.71
C GLU A 111 7.27 -7.27 -19.17
N PHE A 112 7.12 -7.63 -17.90
CA PHE A 112 7.94 -8.64 -17.23
C PHE A 112 7.27 -10.01 -17.10
N GLY A 113 5.98 -10.12 -17.43
CA GLY A 113 5.18 -11.33 -17.22
C GLY A 113 5.06 -11.72 -15.73
N TYR A 114 5.04 -10.72 -14.84
CA TYR A 114 5.02 -10.96 -13.39
C TYR A 114 3.61 -10.95 -12.81
N PRO A 115 3.23 -11.97 -12.01
CA PRO A 115 1.99 -11.92 -11.26
C PRO A 115 2.06 -10.88 -10.15
N ALA A 116 0.90 -10.33 -9.79
CA ALA A 116 0.78 -9.43 -8.65
C ALA A 116 -0.57 -9.61 -7.96
N THR A 117 -0.59 -9.32 -6.66
CA THR A 117 -1.80 -9.22 -5.85
C THR A 117 -2.09 -7.75 -5.55
N VAL A 118 -3.34 -7.33 -5.73
CA VAL A 118 -3.83 -6.00 -5.34
C VAL A 118 -4.73 -6.15 -4.12
N TYR A 119 -4.37 -5.51 -3.01
CA TYR A 119 -5.22 -5.39 -1.84
C TYR A 119 -6.14 -4.18 -2.01
N GLN A 120 -7.40 -4.45 -2.34
CA GLN A 120 -8.33 -3.45 -2.85
C GLN A 120 -9.30 -2.96 -1.78
N THR A 121 -9.30 -1.64 -1.56
CA THR A 121 -10.38 -0.97 -0.83
C THR A 121 -11.56 -0.73 -1.77
N THR A 122 -12.79 -0.68 -1.27
CA THR A 122 -13.97 -0.71 -2.16
C THR A 122 -14.93 0.48 -2.02
N ARG A 123 -14.84 1.30 -0.96
CA ARG A 123 -15.80 2.39 -0.71
C ARG A 123 -15.95 3.36 -1.88
N TYR A 124 -14.86 3.74 -2.52
CA TYR A 124 -14.86 4.75 -3.59
C TYR A 124 -14.80 4.14 -5.01
N SER A 125 -14.73 2.81 -5.14
CA SER A 125 -14.54 2.14 -6.43
C SER A 125 -15.72 2.31 -7.38
N GLU A 126 -16.96 2.32 -6.86
CA GLU A 126 -18.16 2.44 -7.70
C GLU A 126 -18.40 3.86 -8.20
N VAL A 127 -18.04 4.86 -7.38
CA VAL A 127 -18.29 6.29 -7.70
C VAL A 127 -17.16 6.87 -8.57
N GLY A 128 -15.98 6.25 -8.58
CA GLY A 128 -14.84 6.68 -9.40
C GLY A 128 -14.23 8.02 -8.99
N THR A 129 -14.49 8.47 -7.76
CA THR A 129 -13.97 9.72 -7.21
C THR A 129 -12.68 9.50 -6.41
N PRO A 130 -11.85 10.55 -6.21
CA PRO A 130 -10.70 10.46 -5.32
C PRO A 130 -11.10 10.02 -3.90
N VAL A 131 -10.24 9.23 -3.26
CA VAL A 131 -10.41 8.89 -1.84
C VAL A 131 -10.28 10.17 -1.02
N PHE A 132 -11.37 10.60 -0.41
CA PHE A 132 -11.50 11.96 0.15
C PHE A 132 -10.35 12.35 1.10
N ASP A 133 -10.05 11.52 2.10
CA ASP A 133 -9.02 11.84 3.10
C ASP A 133 -7.63 11.96 2.45
N VAL A 134 -7.30 11.00 1.57
CA VAL A 134 -6.04 11.00 0.83
C VAL A 134 -5.95 12.24 -0.06
N PHE A 135 -7.04 12.61 -0.72
CA PHE A 135 -7.09 13.74 -1.63
C PHE A 135 -7.01 15.09 -0.90
N VAL A 136 -7.69 15.26 0.23
CA VAL A 136 -7.55 16.46 1.10
C VAL A 136 -6.10 16.65 1.53
N SER A 137 -5.45 15.57 1.99
CA SER A 137 -4.05 15.62 2.41
C SER A 137 -3.11 15.99 1.24
N TYR A 138 -3.39 15.51 0.02
CA TYR A 138 -2.66 15.89 -1.18
C TYR A 138 -2.88 17.36 -1.58
N LEU A 139 -4.12 17.85 -1.55
CA LEU A 139 -4.46 19.26 -1.82
C LEU A 139 -3.73 20.20 -0.84
N LEU A 140 -3.75 19.89 0.45
CA LEU A 140 -3.02 20.68 1.46
C LEU A 140 -1.51 20.70 1.20
N TRP A 141 -0.93 19.60 0.72
CA TRP A 141 0.48 19.56 0.33
C TRP A 141 0.78 20.34 -0.95
N LYS A 142 -0.09 20.29 -1.97
CA LYS A 142 0.01 21.19 -3.14
C LYS A 142 -0.06 22.66 -2.71
N GLY A 143 -0.84 22.95 -1.67
CA GLY A 143 -1.00 24.24 -1.01
C GLY A 143 0.13 24.69 -0.08
N ARG A 144 1.19 23.89 0.11
CA ARG A 144 2.20 24.06 1.18
C ARG A 144 2.92 25.42 1.25
N HIS A 145 2.82 26.27 0.24
CA HIS A 145 3.43 27.61 0.25
C HIS A 145 2.41 28.74 0.41
N ARG A 146 1.18 28.41 0.80
CA ARG A 146 0.06 29.35 0.94
C ARG A 146 -0.34 29.57 2.38
N THR A 147 -0.89 30.75 2.63
CA THR A 147 -1.73 31.04 3.80
C THR A 147 -3.17 31.01 3.34
N VAL A 148 -4.01 30.27 4.05
CA VAL A 148 -5.42 30.08 3.68
C VAL A 148 -6.34 30.42 4.82
N ASP A 149 -7.48 31.00 4.48
CA ASP A 149 -8.62 31.14 5.38
C ASP A 149 -9.52 29.91 5.25
N LEU A 150 -9.33 28.94 6.14
CA LEU A 150 -10.13 27.71 6.15
C LEU A 150 -11.57 27.95 6.58
N SER A 151 -11.95 29.12 7.11
CA SER A 151 -13.34 29.41 7.47
C SER A 151 -14.29 29.31 6.27
N THR A 152 -13.76 29.56 5.07
CA THR A 152 -14.44 29.42 3.78
C THR A 152 -14.61 27.97 3.33
N VAL A 153 -13.98 27.00 4.01
CA VAL A 153 -14.08 25.54 3.81
C VAL A 153 -14.83 24.89 4.98
N VAL A 154 -14.44 25.20 6.21
CA VAL A 154 -15.04 24.71 7.45
C VAL A 154 -15.44 25.91 8.29
N PRO A 155 -16.75 26.14 8.57
CA PRO A 155 -17.18 27.27 9.39
C PRO A 155 -16.44 27.34 10.73
N GLY A 156 -15.89 28.52 11.05
CA GLY A 156 -15.15 28.76 12.30
C GLY A 156 -13.72 28.24 12.34
N ALA A 157 -13.20 27.63 11.26
CA ALA A 157 -11.80 27.23 11.19
C ALA A 157 -10.87 28.45 11.11
N PRO A 158 -9.71 28.42 11.79
CA PRO A 158 -8.76 29.53 11.78
C PRO A 158 -8.06 29.65 10.43
N ALA A 159 -7.69 30.87 10.06
CA ALA A 159 -6.75 31.10 8.98
C ALA A 159 -5.33 30.71 9.41
N GLY A 160 -4.52 30.20 8.48
CA GLY A 160 -3.16 29.76 8.79
C GLY A 160 -2.30 29.45 7.57
N ALA A 161 -0.99 29.52 7.75
CA ALA A 161 -0.01 29.08 6.76
C ALA A 161 0.04 27.55 6.68
N LEU A 162 0.33 27.00 5.50
CA LEU A 162 0.48 25.57 5.24
C LEU A 162 1.95 25.14 5.05
N ASP A 163 2.88 25.98 5.49
CA ASP A 163 4.34 25.86 5.29
C ASP A 163 5.00 24.69 6.03
N THR A 164 4.43 24.23 7.14
CA THR A 164 4.96 23.10 7.91
C THR A 164 4.05 21.86 7.84
N PRO A 165 4.60 20.63 7.97
CA PRO A 165 3.79 19.41 8.09
C PRO A 165 2.73 19.53 9.19
N ALA A 166 3.11 19.93 10.40
CA ALA A 166 2.19 20.05 11.53
C ALA A 166 1.00 21.00 11.27
N ARG A 167 1.21 22.11 10.55
CA ARG A 167 0.12 23.02 10.17
C ARG A 167 -0.82 22.41 9.13
N ARG A 168 -0.28 21.65 8.18
CA ARG A 168 -1.09 20.90 7.22
C ARG A 168 -1.88 19.78 7.91
N ASP A 169 -1.28 19.08 8.87
CA ASP A 169 -1.96 18.03 9.64
C ASP A 169 -3.09 18.61 10.50
N ALA A 170 -2.88 19.78 11.12
CA ALA A 170 -3.94 20.48 11.85
C ALA A 170 -5.11 20.89 10.93
N ALA A 171 -4.82 21.41 9.73
CA ALA A 171 -5.83 21.73 8.72
C ALA A 171 -6.58 20.48 8.24
N PHE A 172 -5.84 19.40 7.97
CA PHE A 172 -6.36 18.10 7.57
C PHE A 172 -7.38 17.56 8.59
N TRP A 173 -6.97 17.48 9.86
CA TRP A 173 -7.84 16.99 10.94
C TRP A 173 -9.05 17.90 11.20
N THR A 174 -8.92 19.20 10.94
CA THR A 174 -10.06 20.14 11.03
C THR A 174 -11.11 19.82 9.98
N ILE A 175 -10.69 19.55 8.73
CA ILE A 175 -11.58 19.21 7.61
C ILE A 175 -12.22 17.84 7.80
N LEU A 176 -11.44 16.82 8.18
CA LEU A 176 -11.94 15.46 8.39
C LEU A 176 -12.94 15.40 9.53
N ARG A 177 -12.63 16.00 10.68
CA ARG A 177 -13.54 16.03 11.83
C ARG A 177 -14.85 16.73 11.48
N PHE A 178 -14.79 17.81 10.68
CA PHE A 178 -15.99 18.47 10.18
C PHE A 178 -16.84 17.52 9.33
N ALA A 179 -16.22 16.84 8.36
CA ALA A 179 -16.92 15.90 7.48
C ALA A 179 -17.57 14.73 8.25
N GLU A 180 -16.88 14.22 9.28
CA GLU A 180 -17.40 13.14 10.13
C GLU A 180 -18.52 13.61 11.05
N THR A 181 -18.32 14.72 11.77
CA THR A 181 -19.31 15.25 12.74
C THR A 181 -20.64 15.61 12.06
N HIS A 182 -20.59 16.03 10.80
CA HIS A 182 -21.77 16.37 10.01
C HIS A 182 -22.29 15.20 9.16
N GLY A 183 -21.70 14.00 9.28
CA GLY A 183 -22.15 12.81 8.56
C GLY A 183 -22.13 12.96 7.03
N LEU A 184 -21.15 13.66 6.48
CA LEU A 184 -21.10 13.93 5.04
C LEU A 184 -20.94 12.64 4.24
N ASP A 185 -21.83 12.46 3.28
CA ASP A 185 -21.76 11.41 2.26
C ASP A 185 -20.61 11.66 1.26
N GLU A 186 -20.41 10.72 0.34
CA GLU A 186 -19.33 10.78 -0.65
C GLU A 186 -19.43 12.03 -1.53
N VAL A 187 -20.63 12.42 -1.96
CA VAL A 187 -20.84 13.59 -2.82
C VAL A 187 -20.52 14.88 -2.08
N ALA A 188 -21.02 15.04 -0.85
CA ALA A 188 -20.74 16.20 -0.01
C ALA A 188 -19.25 16.30 0.36
N ARG A 189 -18.57 15.16 0.57
CA ARG A 189 -17.11 15.09 0.74
C ARG A 189 -16.37 15.60 -0.49
N GLN A 190 -16.78 15.21 -1.71
CA GLN A 190 -16.15 15.74 -2.92
C GLN A 190 -16.38 17.26 -3.08
N HIS A 191 -17.58 17.77 -2.80
CA HIS A 191 -17.82 19.23 -2.80
C HIS A 191 -16.96 19.98 -1.77
N LEU A 192 -16.71 19.37 -0.60
CA LEU A 192 -15.82 19.94 0.41
C LEU A 192 -14.36 19.99 -0.08
N ALA A 193 -13.88 18.94 -0.77
CA ALA A 193 -12.57 18.93 -1.40
C ALA A 193 -12.45 19.94 -2.56
N GLU A 194 -13.52 20.14 -3.35
CA GLU A 194 -13.57 21.15 -4.40
C GLU A 194 -13.46 22.57 -3.83
N ARG A 195 -14.18 22.87 -2.73
CA ARG A 195 -14.05 24.15 -2.02
C ARG A 195 -12.63 24.37 -1.50
N LEU A 196 -12.01 23.34 -0.92
CA LEU A 196 -10.61 23.42 -0.50
C LEU A 196 -9.67 23.73 -1.67
N ALA A 197 -9.82 23.03 -2.79
CA ALA A 197 -9.02 23.26 -3.99
C ALA A 197 -9.19 24.70 -4.52
N ALA A 198 -10.42 25.23 -4.51
CA ALA A 198 -10.70 26.61 -4.93
C ALA A 198 -9.95 27.64 -4.05
N VAL A 199 -9.99 27.49 -2.72
CA VAL A 199 -9.27 28.37 -1.78
C VAL A 199 -7.76 28.28 -1.96
N LEU A 200 -7.27 27.10 -2.36
CA LEU A 200 -5.85 26.87 -2.65
C LEU A 200 -5.45 27.30 -4.06
N GLY A 201 -6.39 27.75 -4.91
CA GLY A 201 -6.12 28.06 -6.32
C GLY A 201 -5.57 26.85 -7.09
N ILE A 202 -6.06 25.65 -6.79
CA ILE A 202 -5.71 24.38 -7.43
C ILE A 202 -6.82 24.00 -8.41
N ASP A 203 -6.45 23.56 -9.61
CA ASP A 203 -7.40 23.05 -10.59
C ASP A 203 -7.92 21.66 -10.19
N PHE A 204 -9.02 21.65 -9.44
CA PHE A 204 -9.72 20.44 -8.99
C PHE A 204 -10.10 19.51 -10.15
N ARG A 205 -10.63 20.09 -11.24
CA ARG A 205 -11.12 19.31 -12.38
C ARG A 205 -9.98 18.59 -13.08
N SER A 206 -8.82 19.23 -13.22
CA SER A 206 -7.62 18.57 -13.77
C SER A 206 -7.18 17.38 -12.91
N LEU A 207 -7.15 17.51 -11.58
CA LEU A 207 -6.73 16.43 -10.68
C LEU A 207 -7.72 15.25 -10.70
N VAL A 208 -9.02 15.53 -10.70
CA VAL A 208 -10.07 14.50 -10.82
C VAL A 208 -10.01 13.81 -12.19
N ALA A 209 -9.82 14.56 -13.28
CA ALA A 209 -9.69 14.00 -14.62
C ALA A 209 -8.46 13.09 -14.76
N LYS A 210 -7.35 13.43 -14.09
CA LYS A 210 -6.16 12.56 -13.98
C LYS A 210 -6.39 11.35 -13.08
N ARG A 211 -7.48 11.29 -12.32
CA ARG A 211 -7.81 10.25 -11.32
C ARG A 211 -6.74 10.11 -10.23
N ILE A 212 -6.16 11.25 -9.82
CA ILE A 212 -5.20 11.29 -8.71
C ILE A 212 -5.88 10.69 -7.48
N VAL A 213 -5.24 9.68 -6.89
CA VAL A 213 -5.68 8.94 -5.69
C VAL A 213 -7.15 8.45 -5.74
N SER A 214 -7.67 8.22 -6.94
CA SER A 214 -8.95 7.54 -7.15
C SER A 214 -8.72 6.04 -7.18
N LEU A 215 -9.73 5.26 -6.80
CA LEU A 215 -9.66 3.80 -6.87
C LEU A 215 -9.91 3.31 -8.30
N MET A 216 -9.48 2.08 -8.58
CA MET A 216 -9.95 1.34 -9.75
C MET A 216 -11.47 1.11 -9.65
N THR A 217 -12.13 1.18 -10.81
CA THR A 217 -13.55 0.84 -10.95
C THR A 217 -13.75 -0.68 -11.02
N PRO A 218 -14.98 -1.19 -10.77
CA PRO A 218 -15.29 -2.60 -10.96
C PRO A 218 -14.95 -3.16 -12.35
N GLY A 219 -15.16 -2.38 -13.40
CA GLY A 219 -14.81 -2.80 -14.77
C GLY A 219 -13.30 -2.95 -14.98
N GLU A 220 -12.50 -2.04 -14.43
CA GLU A 220 -11.04 -2.12 -14.47
C GLU A 220 -10.49 -3.29 -13.65
N MET A 221 -11.10 -3.55 -12.49
CA MET A 221 -10.79 -4.73 -11.69
C MET A 221 -11.10 -6.02 -12.45
N ALA A 222 -12.27 -6.10 -13.09
CA ALA A 222 -12.68 -7.25 -13.90
C ALA A 222 -11.70 -7.50 -15.05
N GLU A 223 -11.28 -6.43 -15.75
CA GLU A 223 -10.31 -6.51 -16.84
C GLU A 223 -8.97 -7.10 -16.36
N LEU A 224 -8.39 -6.53 -15.31
CA LEU A 224 -7.09 -6.98 -14.81
C LEU A 224 -7.17 -8.37 -14.18
N ALA A 225 -8.30 -8.74 -13.55
CA ALA A 225 -8.53 -10.10 -13.07
C ALA A 225 -8.53 -11.12 -14.22
N GLY A 226 -9.13 -10.77 -15.36
CA GLY A 226 -9.07 -11.55 -16.60
C GLY A 226 -7.67 -11.69 -17.17
N LYS A 227 -6.77 -10.73 -16.88
CA LYS A 227 -5.34 -10.77 -17.24
C LYS A 227 -4.45 -11.43 -16.16
N GLY A 228 -5.05 -11.98 -15.11
CA GLY A 228 -4.33 -12.76 -14.09
C GLY A 228 -3.86 -11.96 -12.87
N ILE A 229 -4.24 -10.69 -12.72
CA ILE A 229 -4.07 -9.97 -11.45
C ILE A 229 -5.01 -10.54 -10.39
N ASP A 230 -4.49 -10.69 -9.17
CA ASP A 230 -5.22 -11.25 -8.05
C ASP A 230 -5.72 -10.15 -7.11
N PHE A 231 -7.02 -9.97 -6.97
CA PHE A 231 -7.60 -8.93 -6.09
C PHE A 231 -8.00 -9.51 -4.74
N GLN A 232 -7.54 -8.90 -3.67
CA GLN A 232 -7.61 -9.43 -2.31
C GLN A 232 -8.08 -8.36 -1.30
N LEU A 233 -8.38 -8.80 -0.09
CA LEU A 233 -9.12 -8.01 0.90
C LEU A 233 -8.27 -6.89 1.50
N HIS A 234 -8.81 -5.68 1.52
CA HIS A 234 -8.19 -4.53 2.20
C HIS A 234 -9.18 -3.65 2.95
N THR A 235 -10.29 -4.25 3.41
CA THR A 235 -11.44 -3.58 4.04
C THR A 235 -12.18 -2.66 3.06
N HIS A 236 -13.47 -2.42 3.31
CA HIS A 236 -14.26 -1.54 2.46
C HIS A 236 -13.86 -0.08 2.69
N ARG A 237 -13.59 0.31 3.96
CA ARG A 237 -13.30 1.70 4.37
C ARG A 237 -11.84 2.01 4.70
N HIS A 238 -10.89 1.14 4.34
CA HIS A 238 -9.45 1.29 4.62
C HIS A 238 -9.14 1.54 6.11
N ARG A 239 -9.77 0.78 7.01
CA ARG A 239 -9.50 0.92 8.45
C ARG A 239 -9.73 -0.37 9.20
N LEU A 240 -9.02 -0.53 10.31
CA LEU A 240 -9.30 -1.58 11.27
C LEU A 240 -10.34 -1.09 12.29
N PHE A 241 -11.42 -1.83 12.46
CA PHE A 241 -12.48 -1.49 13.41
C PHE A 241 -12.20 -2.15 14.76
N GLU A 242 -12.59 -1.47 15.84
CA GLU A 242 -12.44 -2.01 17.20
C GLU A 242 -13.54 -3.00 17.58
N GLU A 243 -14.71 -2.86 16.95
CA GLU A 243 -15.90 -3.69 17.20
C GLU A 243 -15.99 -4.80 16.15
N ARG A 244 -16.26 -6.03 16.61
CA ARG A 244 -16.29 -7.23 15.78
C ARG A 244 -17.33 -7.13 14.67
N GLU A 245 -18.53 -6.69 15.03
CA GLU A 245 -19.68 -6.61 14.12
C GLU A 245 -19.40 -5.62 13.00
N ALA A 246 -18.85 -4.44 13.34
CA ALA A 246 -18.47 -3.42 12.37
C ALA A 246 -17.33 -3.90 11.46
N PHE A 247 -16.30 -4.54 12.01
CA PHE A 247 -15.20 -5.13 11.22
C PHE A 247 -15.71 -6.18 10.24
N THR A 248 -16.55 -7.09 10.73
CA THR A 248 -17.04 -8.23 9.97
C THR A 248 -17.97 -7.78 8.84
N ALA A 249 -18.86 -6.83 9.11
CA ALA A 249 -19.73 -6.24 8.10
C ALA A 249 -18.92 -5.52 7.00
N ASP A 250 -17.90 -4.75 7.38
CA ASP A 250 -17.02 -4.04 6.45
C ASP A 250 -16.19 -5.01 5.58
N LEU A 251 -15.64 -6.07 6.19
CA LEU A 251 -14.90 -7.12 5.50
C LEU A 251 -15.79 -7.89 4.51
N HIS A 252 -17.02 -8.23 4.91
CA HIS A 252 -17.96 -8.90 4.01
C HIS A 252 -18.39 -8.01 2.86
N MET A 253 -18.65 -6.72 3.09
CA MET A 253 -18.93 -5.77 2.03
C MET A 253 -17.78 -5.71 1.01
N ASN A 254 -16.54 -5.61 1.51
CA ASN A 254 -15.35 -5.62 0.66
C ASN A 254 -15.27 -6.90 -0.17
N ARG A 255 -15.42 -8.07 0.45
CA ARG A 255 -15.39 -9.36 -0.25
C ARG A 255 -16.47 -9.45 -1.34
N SER A 256 -17.71 -9.10 -1.01
CA SER A 256 -18.83 -9.21 -1.95
C SER A 256 -18.64 -8.31 -3.18
N LEU A 257 -18.14 -7.09 -3.00
CA LEU A 257 -17.85 -6.18 -4.12
C LEU A 257 -16.69 -6.69 -4.99
N LEU A 258 -15.64 -7.25 -4.38
CA LEU A 258 -14.53 -7.85 -5.13
C LEU A 258 -14.96 -9.09 -5.89
N GLU A 259 -15.77 -9.95 -5.28
CA GLU A 259 -16.31 -11.15 -5.94
C GLU A 259 -17.23 -10.77 -7.10
N GLY A 260 -18.08 -9.76 -6.91
CA GLY A 260 -18.93 -9.21 -7.98
C GLY A 260 -18.13 -8.63 -9.15
N ALA A 261 -17.00 -7.97 -8.88
CA ALA A 261 -16.15 -7.40 -9.92
C ALA A 261 -15.26 -8.43 -10.63
N THR A 262 -14.70 -9.40 -9.90
CA THR A 262 -13.62 -10.27 -10.40
C THR A 262 -14.05 -11.71 -10.64
N GLY A 263 -15.21 -12.12 -10.13
CA GLY A 263 -15.68 -13.51 -10.15
C GLY A 263 -14.87 -14.46 -9.27
N ARG A 264 -14.02 -13.93 -8.37
CA ARG A 264 -13.17 -14.73 -7.46
C ARG A 264 -13.41 -14.34 -6.00
N VAL A 265 -13.43 -15.34 -5.13
CA VAL A 265 -13.55 -15.14 -3.69
C VAL A 265 -12.18 -14.77 -3.11
N ALA A 266 -12.07 -13.56 -2.59
CA ALA A 266 -10.85 -13.09 -1.93
C ALA A 266 -10.66 -13.74 -0.54
N THR A 267 -9.46 -14.29 -0.30
CA THR A 267 -9.11 -15.01 0.94
C THR A 267 -7.81 -14.55 1.59
N HIS A 268 -7.04 -13.68 0.94
CA HIS A 268 -5.88 -13.02 1.51
C HIS A 268 -6.27 -11.61 1.99
N PHE A 269 -5.66 -11.16 3.08
CA PHE A 269 -5.95 -9.87 3.68
C PHE A 269 -4.70 -9.02 3.84
N CYS A 270 -4.81 -7.70 3.73
CA CYS A 270 -3.77 -6.76 4.14
C CYS A 270 -4.32 -5.85 5.23
N TYR A 271 -3.58 -5.74 6.35
CA TYR A 271 -3.94 -4.84 7.44
C TYR A 271 -3.77 -3.38 7.01
N PRO A 272 -4.85 -2.56 6.99
CA PRO A 272 -4.75 -1.13 6.69
C PRO A 272 -3.71 -0.44 7.58
N SER A 273 -2.83 0.34 6.96
CA SER A 273 -1.75 1.07 7.64
C SER A 273 -0.77 0.18 8.44
N GLY A 274 -0.77 -1.14 8.22
CA GLY A 274 0.02 -2.10 9.00
C GLY A 274 -0.46 -2.27 10.44
N VAL A 275 -1.63 -1.75 10.81
CA VAL A 275 -2.19 -1.85 12.15
C VAL A 275 -2.94 -3.18 12.29
N TYR A 276 -2.52 -4.02 13.23
CA TYR A 276 -3.16 -5.31 13.50
C TYR A 276 -3.36 -5.53 15.00
N ARG A 277 -4.44 -6.24 15.32
CA ARG A 277 -4.82 -6.61 16.69
C ARG A 277 -5.11 -8.10 16.79
N ARG A 278 -4.95 -8.66 17.98
CA ARG A 278 -5.14 -10.10 18.23
C ARG A 278 -6.58 -10.57 18.00
N ASP A 279 -7.55 -9.73 18.35
CA ASP A 279 -8.98 -10.00 18.14
C ASP A 279 -9.35 -9.99 16.65
N ALA A 280 -8.87 -9.02 15.88
CA ALA A 280 -9.05 -8.98 14.42
C ALA A 280 -8.53 -10.26 13.74
N MET A 281 -7.44 -10.86 14.22
CA MET A 281 -6.97 -12.15 13.70
C MET A 281 -7.95 -13.29 13.94
N ALA A 282 -8.69 -13.30 15.06
CA ALA A 282 -9.71 -14.32 15.30
C ALA A 282 -10.87 -14.15 14.30
N TRP A 283 -11.33 -12.91 14.11
CA TRP A 283 -12.42 -12.59 13.20
C TRP A 283 -12.08 -12.88 11.73
N LEU A 284 -10.83 -12.59 11.32
CA LEU A 284 -10.32 -12.97 10.00
C LEU A 284 -10.36 -14.48 9.77
N ARG A 285 -9.98 -15.30 10.75
CA ARG A 285 -10.07 -16.77 10.65
C ARG A 285 -11.51 -17.24 10.51
N GLU A 286 -12.41 -16.71 11.32
CA GLU A 286 -13.84 -17.03 11.26
C GLU A 286 -14.46 -16.63 9.92
N ALA A 287 -13.99 -15.53 9.33
CA ALA A 287 -14.38 -15.09 7.99
C ALA A 287 -13.69 -15.89 6.86
N GLY A 288 -12.89 -16.92 7.16
CA GLY A 288 -12.23 -17.76 6.15
C GLY A 288 -11.03 -17.12 5.45
N VAL A 289 -10.40 -16.12 6.06
CA VAL A 289 -9.13 -15.55 5.56
C VAL A 289 -7.99 -16.54 5.81
N THR A 290 -7.25 -16.88 4.76
CA THR A 290 -6.20 -17.91 4.77
C THR A 290 -4.82 -17.34 5.10
N SER A 291 -4.56 -16.10 4.68
CA SER A 291 -3.35 -15.37 5.04
C SER A 291 -3.59 -13.87 5.18
N ALA A 292 -2.72 -13.20 5.94
CA ALA A 292 -2.72 -11.76 6.06
C ALA A 292 -1.31 -11.18 6.12
N THR A 293 -1.10 -10.04 5.48
CA THR A 293 0.20 -9.37 5.39
C THR A 293 0.28 -8.12 6.26
N THR A 294 1.43 -7.91 6.90
CA THR A 294 1.74 -6.69 7.67
C THR A 294 2.68 -5.76 6.89
N CYS A 295 3.09 -4.65 7.49
CA CYS A 295 4.15 -3.78 6.98
C CYS A 295 5.48 -3.98 7.71
N ASP A 296 5.60 -5.05 8.51
CA ASP A 296 6.85 -5.39 9.18
C ASP A 296 7.83 -5.97 8.17
N PRO A 297 9.02 -5.39 8.01
CA PRO A 297 9.98 -5.89 7.04
C PRO A 297 10.43 -7.30 7.45
N GLY A 298 10.58 -8.20 6.49
CA GLY A 298 11.02 -9.56 6.77
C GLY A 298 10.83 -10.51 5.61
N LEU A 299 11.31 -11.73 5.80
CA LEU A 299 11.07 -12.85 4.91
C LEU A 299 10.21 -13.88 5.65
N ALA A 300 9.06 -14.24 5.07
CA ALA A 300 8.18 -15.25 5.64
C ALA A 300 8.85 -16.63 5.56
N ALA A 301 8.89 -17.34 6.68
CA ALA A 301 9.37 -18.71 6.82
C ALA A 301 8.19 -19.68 7.07
N HIS A 302 8.46 -20.99 7.00
CA HIS A 302 7.44 -22.04 7.12
C HIS A 302 6.61 -21.98 8.42
N ASP A 303 7.16 -21.39 9.48
CA ASP A 303 6.60 -21.24 10.83
C ASP A 303 6.04 -19.83 11.08
N THR A 304 6.21 -18.90 10.14
CA THR A 304 5.61 -17.56 10.22
C THR A 304 4.09 -17.71 10.29
N PRO A 305 3.38 -17.12 11.28
CA PRO A 305 1.93 -17.23 11.36
C PRO A 305 1.27 -16.71 10.07
N SER A 306 0.29 -17.44 9.52
CA SER A 306 -0.30 -17.11 8.21
C SER A 306 -0.97 -15.76 8.15
N LEU A 307 -1.46 -15.26 9.28
CA LEU A 307 -2.07 -13.94 9.42
C LEU A 307 -1.07 -12.84 9.82
N LEU A 308 0.23 -13.10 9.77
CA LEU A 308 1.29 -12.14 10.12
C LEU A 308 2.47 -12.27 9.15
N LEU A 309 2.18 -12.33 7.86
CA LEU A 309 3.22 -12.42 6.84
C LEU A 309 3.96 -11.08 6.72
N PRO A 310 5.28 -11.02 6.94
CA PRO A 310 6.05 -9.79 6.84
C PRO A 310 6.20 -9.37 5.38
N ARG A 311 6.32 -8.06 5.15
CA ARG A 311 6.54 -7.47 3.83
C ARG A 311 7.60 -6.39 3.86
N LEU A 312 8.39 -6.31 2.81
CA LEU A 312 9.24 -5.16 2.56
C LEU A 312 8.43 -4.08 1.81
N VAL A 313 8.17 -2.96 2.46
CA VAL A 313 7.61 -1.77 1.80
C VAL A 313 8.68 -1.15 0.89
N VAL A 314 8.37 -1.02 -0.39
CA VAL A 314 9.23 -0.41 -1.40
C VAL A 314 8.86 1.07 -1.54
N THR A 315 9.77 1.94 -1.12
CA THR A 315 9.60 3.40 -1.15
C THR A 315 10.41 4.03 -2.28
N GLU A 316 10.10 5.28 -2.65
CA GLU A 316 10.84 6.05 -3.67
C GLU A 316 12.31 6.20 -3.28
N SER A 317 12.57 6.34 -1.98
CA SER A 317 13.90 6.50 -1.40
C SER A 317 14.66 5.20 -1.15
N LEU A 318 14.04 4.02 -1.37
CA LEU A 318 14.70 2.73 -1.14
C LEU A 318 15.79 2.53 -2.20
N SER A 319 17.05 2.55 -1.77
CA SER A 319 18.19 2.42 -2.67
C SER A 319 18.18 1.07 -3.39
N PRO A 320 18.65 0.99 -4.66
CA PRO A 320 18.76 -0.28 -5.37
C PRO A 320 19.59 -1.33 -4.60
N LEU A 321 20.63 -0.90 -3.89
CA LEU A 321 21.51 -1.78 -3.11
C LEU A 321 20.81 -2.32 -1.85
N THR A 322 20.08 -1.47 -1.11
CA THR A 322 19.28 -1.93 0.02
C THR A 322 18.18 -2.87 -0.45
N PHE A 323 17.50 -2.59 -1.57
CA PHE A 323 16.53 -3.51 -2.16
C PHE A 323 17.15 -4.89 -2.48
N GLU A 324 18.30 -4.93 -3.15
CA GLU A 324 19.02 -6.18 -3.45
C GLU A 324 19.41 -6.95 -2.18
N SER A 325 19.79 -6.25 -1.11
CA SER A 325 20.12 -6.86 0.17
C SER A 325 18.92 -7.57 0.81
N TRP A 326 17.71 -7.04 0.66
CA TRP A 326 16.49 -7.71 1.10
C TRP A 326 16.09 -8.85 0.17
N ALA A 327 16.13 -8.63 -1.13
CA ALA A 327 15.83 -9.64 -2.14
C ALA A 327 16.68 -10.89 -1.93
N SER A 328 17.99 -10.72 -1.76
CA SER A 328 18.93 -11.81 -1.47
C SER A 328 18.72 -12.50 -0.11
N GLY A 329 18.09 -11.82 0.85
CA GLY A 329 17.93 -12.27 2.24
C GLY A 329 19.08 -11.85 3.17
N LEU A 330 20.10 -11.13 2.68
CA LEU A 330 21.22 -10.67 3.49
C LEU A 330 20.75 -9.69 4.59
N ALA A 331 19.83 -8.79 4.27
CA ALA A 331 19.33 -7.80 5.22
C ALA A 331 18.65 -8.45 6.45
N GLU A 332 18.03 -9.62 6.27
CA GLU A 332 17.36 -10.39 7.32
C GLU A 332 18.36 -10.94 8.35
N LEU A 333 19.56 -11.30 7.90
CA LEU A 333 20.61 -11.88 8.75
C LEU A 333 21.36 -10.82 9.57
N LEU A 334 21.21 -9.54 9.24
CA LEU A 334 21.88 -8.47 9.97
C LEU A 334 21.02 -8.02 11.16
N PRO A 335 21.62 -7.87 12.36
CA PRO A 335 20.92 -7.39 13.54
C PRO A 335 20.19 -6.09 13.24
N ARG A 336 18.89 -6.07 13.51
CA ARG A 336 18.07 -4.87 13.44
C ARG A 336 18.18 -4.13 14.76
N ARG A 337 18.44 -2.83 14.72
CA ARG A 337 18.06 -2.00 15.85
C ARG A 337 16.55 -2.13 15.94
N THR A 338 16.05 -2.82 16.96
CA THR A 338 14.67 -2.68 17.39
C THR A 338 14.49 -1.18 17.61
N ARG A 339 13.79 -0.51 16.69
CA ARG A 339 13.09 0.70 17.08
C ARG A 339 12.13 0.17 18.13
N LEU A 340 12.37 0.51 19.40
CA LEU A 340 11.31 0.47 20.39
C LEU A 340 10.09 1.08 19.69
N ALA A 341 9.01 0.31 19.58
CA ALA A 341 7.77 0.82 19.02
C ALA A 341 7.52 2.17 19.68
N HIS A 342 7.47 3.25 18.90
CA HIS A 342 7.00 4.52 19.43
C HIS A 342 5.59 4.25 19.97
N PRO A 343 5.30 4.52 21.26
CA PRO A 343 3.96 4.32 21.83
C PRO A 343 2.91 5.32 21.33
N GLU A 344 3.08 5.90 20.13
CA GLU A 344 2.32 7.07 19.67
C GLU A 344 1.80 6.93 18.23
N ALA A 345 1.54 5.71 17.76
CA ALA A 345 0.54 5.52 16.70
C ALA A 345 -0.88 5.51 17.33
N ARG A 346 -1.20 6.59 18.04
CA ARG A 346 -2.56 7.06 18.29
C ARG A 346 -2.62 8.43 17.63
N GLU A 347 -2.82 8.45 16.33
CA GLU A 347 -3.58 9.54 15.72
C GLU A 347 -4.89 8.95 15.21
N PRO A 348 -6.02 9.64 15.46
CA PRO A 348 -7.39 9.12 15.35
C PRO A 348 -7.78 8.62 13.97
#